data_AF-T0RSC5-F1
#
_entry.id   AF-T0RSC5-F1
#
_cell.length_a   1.000
_cell.length_b   1.000
_cell.length_c   1.000
_cell.angle_alpha   90.00
_cell.angle_beta   90.00
_cell.angle_gamma   90.00
#
_symmetry.space_group_name_H-M   'P 1'
#
loop_
_entity.id
_entity.type
_entity.pdbx_description
1 polymer ?
#
loop_
_entity_poly.entity_id
_entity_poly.type
_entity_poly.pdbx_seq_one_letter_code
_entity_poly.pdbx_strand_id
1 'polypeptide(L)'
;MEDRASSIEDKEMRPTGNALDVILIQTLDDADAFISTEWHVMFGWSTWKSNVRAGVGDTIDVYVNETRLNVSMKLLEYGRCTFNNIENEYLPPVGVDWAACKLKRDGSPNRVRFEHVRASRTYTRVIECDLYVWQPDDFAIIADLDGTITISDVEGHIRTLRLGQYDYMHTGVCAFLTKLHSIGARILYLTARPLNWAGGSRVHLKEARQDEIGLPPGPVITNSMGLTGALFTEVVHKNPHVFKAGILLGIKDAMVRAGRRSDHPVFVAGFGNRPTDTVAYTDAGVPLNTSFLIDPESKLQAEGSETYASYTDPKALLWLLPKIKYKVPVEHVRSIDELTASELDREEEMELLHYIQRERQSLVQEAAAADQAQASAFPSM
;
A
#
# COMPACT_ATOMS: atom_id res chain seq x y z
N MET A 1 -16.14 -39.30 -36.26
CA MET A 1 -16.37 -38.24 -35.26
C MET A 1 -15.22 -38.38 -34.28
N GLU A 2 -14.14 -37.65 -34.52
CA GLU A 2 -12.94 -37.69 -33.67
C GLU A 2 -13.23 -36.95 -32.35
N ASP A 3 -12.96 -37.64 -31.25
CA ASP A 3 -12.90 -37.08 -29.91
C ASP A 3 -11.84 -35.97 -29.85
N ARG A 4 -12.27 -34.71 -29.93
CA ARG A 4 -11.48 -33.59 -29.42
C ARG A 4 -11.61 -33.55 -27.90
N ALA A 5 -10.86 -34.42 -27.24
CA ALA A 5 -10.39 -34.09 -25.90
C ALA A 5 -9.47 -32.86 -26.06
N SER A 6 -10.01 -31.65 -25.82
CA SER A 6 -9.14 -30.48 -25.68
C SER A 6 -8.20 -30.78 -24.52
N SER A 7 -6.91 -30.87 -24.79
CA SER A 7 -5.86 -30.85 -23.78
C SER A 7 -6.21 -29.77 -22.75
N ILE A 8 -6.18 -30.13 -21.46
CA ILE A 8 -6.41 -29.18 -20.35
C ILE A 8 -5.39 -28.02 -20.43
N GLU A 9 -4.29 -28.22 -21.14
CA GLU A 9 -3.14 -27.32 -21.31
C GLU A 9 -3.40 -26.07 -22.18
N ASP A 10 -4.47 -26.00 -22.99
CA ASP A 10 -4.68 -24.89 -23.95
C ASP A 10 -5.88 -23.97 -23.64
N LYS A 11 -6.36 -23.94 -22.39
CA LYS A 11 -7.51 -23.10 -22.03
C LYS A 11 -7.12 -21.63 -21.92
N GLU A 12 -7.91 -20.77 -22.55
CA GLU A 12 -7.78 -19.31 -22.41
C GLU A 12 -7.85 -18.92 -20.91
N MET A 13 -6.92 -18.07 -20.45
CA MET A 13 -6.93 -17.54 -19.10
C MET A 13 -7.87 -16.34 -19.00
N ARG A 14 -8.87 -16.43 -18.12
CA ARG A 14 -9.88 -15.38 -17.92
C ARG A 14 -9.81 -14.78 -16.52
N PRO A 15 -9.35 -13.53 -16.36
CA PRO A 15 -9.37 -12.82 -15.08
C PRO A 15 -10.79 -12.79 -14.50
N THR A 16 -10.98 -13.40 -13.33
CA THR A 16 -12.32 -13.54 -12.74
C THR A 16 -12.30 -13.52 -11.21
N GLY A 17 -11.93 -12.40 -10.60
CA GLY A 17 -11.94 -12.23 -9.15
C GLY A 17 -10.84 -11.29 -8.70
N ASN A 18 -10.61 -11.24 -7.38
CA ASN A 18 -9.53 -10.46 -6.77
C ASN A 18 -8.98 -11.18 -5.54
N ALA A 19 -7.75 -10.84 -5.18
CA ALA A 19 -7.08 -11.31 -3.98
C ALA A 19 -6.31 -10.14 -3.32
N LEU A 20 -6.16 -10.23 -2.00
CA LEU A 20 -5.26 -9.37 -1.24
C LEU A 20 -3.81 -9.71 -1.57
N ASP A 21 -2.94 -8.69 -1.45
CA ASP A 21 -1.51 -8.95 -1.41
C ASP A 21 -1.15 -9.70 -0.12
N VAL A 22 -0.08 -10.47 -0.22
CA VAL A 22 0.40 -11.33 0.87
C VAL A 22 1.76 -10.83 1.33
N ILE A 23 1.95 -10.79 2.65
CA ILE A 23 3.27 -10.60 3.23
C ILE A 23 3.74 -11.95 3.76
N LEU A 24 4.88 -12.39 3.25
CA LEU A 24 5.55 -13.61 3.65
C LEU A 24 6.79 -13.23 4.46
N ILE A 25 6.81 -13.59 5.74
CA ILE A 25 7.88 -13.27 6.68
C ILE A 25 8.79 -14.49 6.80
N GLN A 26 10.05 -14.34 6.40
CA GLN A 26 11.07 -15.38 6.57
C GLN A 26 11.33 -15.60 8.07
N THR A 27 11.40 -16.84 8.52
CA THR A 27 11.69 -17.08 9.94
C THR A 27 13.16 -16.81 10.28
N LEU A 28 13.45 -16.40 11.53
CA LEU A 28 14.84 -16.17 11.95
C LEU A 28 15.68 -17.46 12.00
N ASP A 29 15.06 -18.57 12.37
CA ASP A 29 15.78 -19.81 12.67
C ASP A 29 15.98 -20.72 11.44
N ASP A 30 15.20 -20.50 10.37
CA ASP A 30 15.29 -21.27 9.12
C ASP A 30 15.03 -20.36 7.90
N ALA A 31 16.00 -20.36 6.97
CA ALA A 31 16.01 -19.49 5.80
C ALA A 31 14.98 -19.85 4.72
N ASP A 32 14.42 -21.05 4.78
CA ASP A 32 13.42 -21.56 3.86
C ASP A 32 12.06 -21.81 4.54
N ALA A 33 11.95 -21.54 5.85
CA ALA A 33 10.67 -21.50 6.55
C ALA A 33 10.11 -20.07 6.57
N PHE A 34 8.79 -19.98 6.40
CA PHE A 34 8.09 -18.70 6.32
C PHE A 34 6.76 -18.75 7.08
N ILE A 35 6.41 -17.61 7.68
CA ILE A 35 5.06 -17.32 8.19
C ILE A 35 4.41 -16.35 7.23
N SER A 36 3.13 -16.53 6.94
CA SER A 36 2.38 -15.64 6.05
C SER A 36 1.34 -14.85 6.81
N THR A 37 1.00 -13.66 6.31
CA THR A 37 -0.32 -13.06 6.54
C THR A 37 -1.41 -13.91 5.89
N GLU A 38 -2.66 -13.67 6.28
CA GLU A 38 -3.83 -14.37 5.72
C GLU A 38 -4.01 -14.12 4.21
N TRP A 39 -4.46 -15.16 3.51
CA TRP A 39 -4.72 -15.17 2.07
C TRP A 39 -6.22 -15.04 1.82
N HIS A 40 -6.64 -13.84 1.44
CA HIS A 40 -8.04 -13.54 1.13
C HIS A 40 -8.25 -13.53 -0.38
N VAL A 41 -8.85 -14.58 -0.92
CA VAL A 41 -9.04 -14.82 -2.36
C VAL A 41 -10.51 -15.02 -2.68
N MET A 42 -11.02 -14.29 -3.68
CA MET A 42 -12.43 -14.36 -4.08
C MET A 42 -12.59 -14.33 -5.60
N PHE A 43 -13.07 -15.45 -6.13
CA PHE A 43 -13.51 -15.59 -7.51
C PHE A 43 -14.85 -14.88 -7.73
N GLY A 44 -14.99 -14.20 -8.87
CA GLY A 44 -16.24 -13.51 -9.22
C GLY A 44 -17.44 -14.45 -9.26
N TRP A 45 -18.61 -14.01 -8.82
CA TRP A 45 -19.84 -14.79 -8.83
C TRP A 45 -21.01 -13.92 -9.29
N SER A 46 -22.11 -14.55 -9.74
CA SER A 46 -23.28 -13.83 -10.26
C SER A 46 -24.44 -13.93 -9.27
N THR A 47 -25.05 -12.79 -8.95
CA THR A 47 -26.25 -12.68 -8.10
C THR A 47 -27.54 -13.08 -8.81
N TRP A 48 -27.58 -13.01 -10.15
CA TRP A 48 -28.79 -13.24 -10.96
C TRP A 48 -28.96 -14.69 -11.44
N LYS A 49 -27.94 -15.53 -11.27
CA LYS A 49 -28.02 -16.98 -11.51
C LYS A 49 -27.89 -17.71 -10.18
N SER A 50 -28.50 -18.89 -10.04
CA SER A 50 -28.34 -19.85 -8.93
C SER A 50 -26.89 -20.41 -8.77
N ASN A 51 -25.89 -19.69 -9.28
CA ASN A 51 -24.49 -20.06 -9.41
C ASN A 51 -23.64 -19.75 -8.15
N VAL A 52 -24.24 -19.34 -7.03
CA VAL A 52 -23.53 -19.14 -5.75
C VAL A 52 -22.80 -20.42 -5.31
N ARG A 53 -23.37 -21.58 -5.68
CA ARG A 53 -22.82 -22.92 -5.41
C ARG A 53 -22.02 -23.52 -6.56
N ALA A 54 -21.86 -22.80 -7.68
CA ALA A 54 -21.24 -23.35 -8.88
C ALA A 54 -19.74 -23.60 -8.66
N GLY A 55 -19.41 -24.86 -8.37
CA GLY A 55 -18.05 -25.31 -8.09
C GLY A 55 -17.55 -25.15 -6.69
N VAL A 56 -18.47 -24.99 -5.74
CA VAL A 56 -18.15 -25.23 -4.34
C VAL A 56 -17.56 -26.62 -4.17
N GLY A 57 -16.45 -26.71 -3.45
CA GLY A 57 -15.67 -27.93 -3.24
C GLY A 57 -14.57 -28.16 -4.27
N ASP A 58 -14.55 -27.41 -5.38
CA ASP A 58 -13.49 -27.53 -6.37
C ASP A 58 -12.14 -27.10 -5.83
N THR A 59 -11.09 -27.73 -6.36
CA THR A 59 -9.70 -27.36 -6.11
C THR A 59 -9.31 -26.13 -6.89
N ILE A 60 -8.58 -25.23 -6.23
CA ILE A 60 -7.95 -24.05 -6.80
C ILE A 60 -6.45 -24.23 -6.70
N ASP A 61 -5.78 -24.25 -7.84
CA ASP A 61 -4.32 -24.34 -7.91
C ASP A 61 -3.70 -22.99 -7.60
N VAL A 62 -2.62 -23.00 -6.82
CA VAL A 62 -1.89 -21.79 -6.41
C VAL A 62 -0.50 -21.85 -7.02
N TYR A 63 -0.08 -20.75 -7.64
CA TYR A 63 1.23 -20.59 -8.24
C TYR A 63 1.92 -19.37 -7.64
N VAL A 64 3.22 -19.49 -7.37
CA VAL A 64 4.10 -18.39 -6.98
C VAL A 64 5.29 -18.37 -7.93
N ASN A 65 5.52 -17.24 -8.61
CA ASN A 65 6.54 -17.10 -9.66
C ASN A 65 6.52 -18.26 -10.68
N GLU A 66 5.34 -18.58 -11.21
CA GLU A 66 5.08 -19.70 -12.13
C GLU A 66 5.28 -21.12 -11.56
N THR A 67 5.71 -21.25 -10.30
CA THR A 67 5.83 -22.55 -9.63
C THR A 67 4.53 -22.90 -8.93
N ARG A 68 3.94 -24.05 -9.29
CA ARG A 68 2.75 -24.56 -8.61
C ARG A 68 3.12 -24.99 -7.19
N LEU A 69 2.39 -24.49 -6.21
CA LEU A 69 2.55 -24.92 -4.82
C LEU A 69 2.11 -26.37 -4.66
N ASN A 70 2.72 -27.07 -3.71
CA ASN A 70 2.30 -28.41 -3.26
C ASN A 70 1.02 -28.40 -2.42
N VAL A 71 0.42 -27.22 -2.21
CA VAL A 71 -0.84 -26.99 -1.52
C VAL A 71 -1.85 -26.32 -2.45
N SER A 72 -3.13 -26.54 -2.18
CA SER A 72 -4.23 -25.99 -2.98
C SER A 72 -5.30 -25.39 -2.07
N MET A 73 -6.10 -24.47 -2.60
CA MET A 73 -7.29 -23.97 -1.92
C MET A 73 -8.54 -24.73 -2.39
N LYS A 74 -9.62 -24.64 -1.61
CA LYS A 74 -10.97 -25.07 -1.98
C LYS A 74 -11.86 -23.87 -2.25
N LEU A 75 -12.64 -23.94 -3.32
CA LEU A 75 -13.66 -22.94 -3.62
C LEU A 75 -14.89 -23.14 -2.72
N LEU A 76 -15.33 -22.08 -2.07
CA LEU A 76 -16.51 -22.03 -1.22
C LEU A 76 -17.64 -21.23 -1.88
N GLU A 77 -18.78 -21.14 -1.19
CA GLU A 77 -19.89 -20.29 -1.60
C GLU A 77 -19.45 -18.83 -1.75
N TYR A 78 -20.09 -18.10 -2.66
CA TYR A 78 -19.77 -16.71 -3.01
C TYR A 78 -18.34 -16.50 -3.54
N GLY A 79 -17.73 -17.58 -4.04
CA GLY A 79 -16.42 -17.52 -4.72
C GLY A 79 -15.22 -17.39 -3.78
N ARG A 80 -15.43 -17.45 -2.46
CA ARG A 80 -14.35 -17.41 -1.46
C ARG A 80 -13.47 -18.65 -1.60
N CYS A 81 -12.17 -18.53 -1.31
CA CYS A 81 -11.27 -19.68 -1.30
C CYS A 81 -10.61 -19.82 0.06
N THR A 82 -10.44 -21.06 0.52
CA THR A 82 -9.75 -21.36 1.77
C THR A 82 -8.78 -22.52 1.61
N PHE A 83 -7.72 -22.53 2.41
CA PHE A 83 -6.83 -23.67 2.53
C PHE A 83 -7.44 -24.76 3.40
N ASN A 84 -6.92 -25.98 3.27
CA ASN A 84 -7.20 -27.05 4.22
C ASN A 84 -6.31 -26.91 5.46
N ASN A 85 -6.57 -25.88 6.25
CA ASN A 85 -5.86 -25.60 7.51
C ASN A 85 -6.89 -25.42 8.63
N ILE A 86 -6.78 -26.25 9.67
CA ILE A 86 -7.77 -26.33 10.76
C ILE A 86 -7.61 -25.16 11.74
N GLU A 87 -6.39 -24.65 11.92
CA GLU A 87 -6.14 -23.54 12.84
C GLU A 87 -6.60 -22.20 12.26
N ASN A 88 -6.32 -21.98 10.97
CA ASN A 88 -6.80 -20.81 10.25
C ASN A 88 -6.93 -21.14 8.75
N GLU A 89 -8.16 -21.16 8.26
CA GLU A 89 -8.49 -21.53 6.87
C GLU A 89 -7.97 -20.53 5.81
N TYR A 90 -7.52 -19.34 6.23
CA TYR A 90 -6.90 -18.33 5.36
C TYR A 90 -5.37 -18.42 5.35
N LEU A 91 -4.76 -19.32 6.13
CA LEU A 91 -3.32 -19.55 6.10
C LEU A 91 -2.99 -20.85 5.35
N PRO A 92 -1.94 -20.88 4.51
CA PRO A 92 -1.48 -22.14 3.95
C PRO A 92 -1.12 -23.11 5.09
N PRO A 93 -1.36 -24.42 4.92
CA PRO A 93 -0.93 -25.39 5.92
C PRO A 93 0.61 -25.46 5.97
N VAL A 94 1.14 -26.06 7.03
CA VAL A 94 2.58 -26.30 7.16
C VAL A 94 3.11 -27.16 6.01
N GLY A 95 4.38 -26.97 5.65
CA GLY A 95 5.06 -27.78 4.63
C GLY A 95 4.90 -27.28 3.18
N VAL A 96 4.60 -25.99 2.97
CA VAL A 96 4.72 -25.39 1.63
C VAL A 96 6.17 -25.38 1.19
N ASP A 97 6.45 -25.84 -0.03
CA ASP A 97 7.79 -25.82 -0.61
C ASP A 97 8.14 -24.43 -1.18
N TRP A 98 8.50 -23.51 -0.28
CA TRP A 98 8.89 -22.14 -0.64
C TRP A 98 10.22 -22.09 -1.40
N ALA A 99 11.11 -23.05 -1.18
CA ALA A 99 12.41 -23.12 -1.85
C ALA A 99 12.26 -23.28 -3.37
N ALA A 100 11.27 -24.06 -3.82
CA ALA A 100 10.96 -24.21 -5.24
C ALA A 100 10.47 -22.90 -5.91
N CYS A 101 9.89 -21.97 -5.15
CA CYS A 101 9.21 -20.78 -5.68
C CYS A 101 10.16 -19.65 -6.13
N LYS A 102 11.49 -19.79 -5.92
CA LYS A 102 12.51 -18.79 -6.31
C LYS A 102 12.13 -17.37 -5.86
N LEU A 103 11.82 -17.22 -4.58
CA LEU A 103 11.32 -15.98 -4.01
C LEU A 103 12.34 -14.85 -4.13
N LYS A 104 11.89 -13.69 -4.62
CA LYS A 104 12.61 -12.42 -4.57
C LYS A 104 12.48 -11.82 -3.18
N ARG A 105 13.62 -11.53 -2.55
CA ARG A 105 13.74 -11.04 -1.16
C ARG A 105 14.23 -9.58 -1.06
N ASP A 106 14.37 -8.92 -2.21
CA ASP A 106 14.85 -7.54 -2.37
C ASP A 106 13.75 -6.48 -2.15
N GLY A 107 12.57 -6.88 -1.71
CA GLY A 107 11.38 -6.02 -1.61
C GLY A 107 10.56 -5.93 -2.89
N SER A 108 11.00 -6.52 -4.00
CA SER A 108 10.19 -6.60 -5.22
C SER A 108 9.06 -7.64 -5.08
N PRO A 109 7.92 -7.44 -5.77
CA PRO A 109 6.78 -8.35 -5.68
C PRO A 109 7.05 -9.70 -6.36
N ASN A 110 6.61 -10.78 -5.73
CA ASN A 110 6.50 -12.12 -6.29
C ASN A 110 5.07 -12.31 -6.79
N ARG A 111 4.89 -12.79 -8.03
CA ARG A 111 3.55 -12.91 -8.61
C ARG A 111 2.87 -14.15 -8.08
N VAL A 112 1.67 -13.99 -7.55
CA VAL A 112 0.80 -15.10 -7.13
C VAL A 112 -0.34 -15.23 -8.11
N ARG A 113 -0.63 -16.46 -8.53
CA ARG A 113 -1.70 -16.78 -9.48
C ARG A 113 -2.56 -17.93 -8.95
N PHE A 114 -3.88 -17.73 -8.92
CA PHE A 114 -4.86 -18.74 -8.52
C PHE A 114 -5.65 -19.21 -9.73
N GLU A 115 -5.75 -20.51 -9.94
CA GLU A 115 -6.41 -21.09 -11.11
C GLU A 115 -7.58 -21.98 -10.72
N HIS A 116 -8.75 -21.66 -11.27
CA HIS A 116 -9.92 -22.53 -11.20
C HIS A 116 -10.12 -23.25 -12.54
N VAL A 117 -9.53 -24.44 -12.64
CA VAL A 117 -9.61 -25.29 -13.83
C VAL A 117 -10.80 -26.24 -13.73
N ARG A 118 -11.62 -26.30 -14.78
CA ARG A 118 -12.71 -27.28 -14.90
C ARG A 118 -12.71 -27.88 -16.30
N ALA A 119 -12.88 -29.20 -16.40
CA ALA A 119 -13.05 -29.87 -17.69
C ALA A 119 -14.23 -29.28 -18.50
N SER A 120 -15.33 -28.94 -17.82
CA SER A 120 -16.57 -28.43 -18.42
C SER A 120 -16.51 -26.99 -18.95
N ARG A 121 -15.41 -26.25 -18.75
CA ARG A 121 -15.24 -24.88 -19.27
C ARG A 121 -14.20 -24.87 -20.38
N THR A 122 -14.35 -23.98 -21.35
CA THR A 122 -13.34 -23.73 -22.40
C THR A 122 -12.21 -22.81 -21.94
N TYR A 123 -12.33 -22.20 -20.76
CA TYR A 123 -11.38 -21.24 -20.20
C TYR A 123 -11.03 -21.60 -18.75
N THR A 124 -9.85 -21.18 -18.31
CA THR A 124 -9.39 -21.23 -16.92
C THR A 124 -9.66 -19.89 -16.27
N ARG A 125 -10.31 -19.88 -15.10
CA ARG A 125 -10.48 -18.60 -14.37
C ARG A 125 -9.23 -18.33 -13.57
N VAL A 126 -8.76 -17.09 -13.64
CA VAL A 126 -7.50 -16.69 -13.02
C VAL A 126 -7.73 -15.49 -12.10
N ILE A 127 -7.04 -15.48 -10.96
CA ILE A 127 -6.87 -14.32 -10.08
C ILE A 127 -5.38 -14.12 -9.85
N GLU A 128 -4.95 -12.87 -9.76
CA GLU A 128 -3.56 -12.53 -9.48
C GLU A 128 -3.45 -11.50 -8.35
N CYS A 129 -2.41 -11.63 -7.54
CA CYS A 129 -1.97 -10.65 -6.56
C CYS A 129 -0.45 -10.71 -6.41
N ASP A 130 0.10 -9.81 -5.59
CA ASP A 130 1.52 -9.76 -5.29
C ASP A 130 1.81 -10.31 -3.89
N LEU A 131 2.97 -10.96 -3.76
CA LEU A 131 3.52 -11.46 -2.52
C LEU A 131 4.87 -10.77 -2.24
N TYR A 132 5.00 -10.20 -1.06
CA TYR A 132 6.20 -9.48 -0.63
C TYR A 132 6.89 -10.27 0.47
N VAL A 133 8.21 -10.46 0.34
CA VAL A 133 9.00 -11.14 1.37
C VAL A 133 9.61 -10.12 2.31
N TRP A 134 9.27 -10.22 3.59
CA TRP A 134 9.80 -9.38 4.67
C TRP A 134 10.68 -10.22 5.62
N GLN A 135 11.56 -9.54 6.35
CA GLN A 135 12.31 -10.12 7.46
C GLN A 135 11.59 -9.85 8.79
N PRO A 136 11.82 -10.67 9.84
CA PRO A 136 11.15 -10.52 11.14
C PRO A 136 11.40 -9.16 11.80
N ASP A 137 12.59 -8.59 11.61
CA ASP A 137 12.99 -7.31 12.22
C ASP A 137 12.83 -6.11 11.26
N ASP A 138 12.26 -6.31 10.06
CA ASP A 138 11.91 -5.19 9.17
C ASP A 138 10.98 -4.20 9.89
N PHE A 139 11.07 -2.93 9.52
CA PHE A 139 10.18 -1.88 9.99
C PHE A 139 9.44 -1.27 8.80
N ALA A 140 8.24 -0.78 9.05
CA ALA A 140 7.31 -0.37 8.01
C ALA A 140 6.71 1.02 8.28
N ILE A 141 6.33 1.67 7.19
CA ILE A 141 5.57 2.91 7.19
C ILE A 141 4.23 2.63 6.53
N ILE A 142 3.18 3.06 7.21
CA ILE A 142 1.81 2.90 6.74
C ILE A 142 1.46 4.11 5.88
N ALA A 143 0.99 3.88 4.66
CA ALA A 143 0.45 4.93 3.80
C ALA A 143 -0.98 4.56 3.40
N ASP A 144 -1.96 5.32 3.88
CA ASP A 144 -3.31 5.18 3.34
C ASP A 144 -3.35 5.62 1.87
N LEU A 145 -4.26 5.04 1.10
CA LEU A 145 -4.40 5.36 -0.32
C LEU A 145 -5.36 6.54 -0.53
N ASP A 146 -6.59 6.37 -0.07
CA ASP A 146 -7.71 7.28 -0.30
C ASP A 146 -7.54 8.55 0.53
N GLY A 147 -7.54 9.72 -0.14
CA GLY A 147 -7.37 11.01 0.51
C GLY A 147 -5.97 11.29 1.07
N THR A 148 -5.03 10.34 0.95
CA THR A 148 -3.67 10.45 1.52
C THR A 148 -2.58 10.40 0.46
N ILE A 149 -2.67 9.45 -0.47
CA ILE A 149 -1.89 9.45 -1.71
C ILE A 149 -2.69 10.18 -2.79
N THR A 150 -3.98 9.83 -2.94
CA THR A 150 -4.90 10.52 -3.85
C THR A 150 -5.63 11.65 -3.13
N ILE A 151 -5.97 12.75 -3.81
CA ILE A 151 -6.54 13.95 -3.14
C ILE A 151 -8.02 13.80 -2.70
N SER A 152 -8.79 12.85 -3.23
CA SER A 152 -10.19 12.56 -2.80
C SER A 152 -10.53 11.08 -2.73
N ASP A 153 -11.51 10.80 -1.87
CA ASP A 153 -11.90 9.47 -1.41
C ASP A 153 -12.63 8.61 -2.46
N VAL A 154 -13.31 9.18 -3.48
CA VAL A 154 -14.15 8.37 -4.41
C VAL A 154 -14.16 8.90 -5.85
N GLU A 155 -14.23 10.22 -6.05
CA GLU A 155 -14.43 10.80 -7.38
C GLU A 155 -13.13 10.87 -8.21
N GLY A 156 -12.00 11.07 -7.53
CA GLY A 156 -10.66 10.95 -8.11
C GLY A 156 -10.40 9.58 -8.71
N HIS A 157 -10.81 8.51 -8.04
CA HIS A 157 -10.54 7.14 -8.50
C HIS A 157 -11.46 6.67 -9.63
N ILE A 158 -12.72 7.12 -9.68
CA ILE A 158 -13.56 6.90 -10.87
C ILE A 158 -12.91 7.55 -12.09
N ARG A 159 -12.33 8.74 -11.93
CA ARG A 159 -11.56 9.40 -12.99
C ARG A 159 -10.24 8.68 -13.30
N THR A 160 -9.46 8.26 -12.32
CA THR A 160 -8.18 7.59 -12.58
C THR A 160 -8.35 6.18 -13.15
N LEU A 161 -9.29 5.36 -12.65
CA LEU A 161 -9.51 4.02 -13.19
C LEU A 161 -10.26 3.98 -14.52
N ARG A 162 -11.21 4.90 -14.78
CA ARG A 162 -11.99 4.89 -16.04
C ARG A 162 -11.43 5.81 -17.11
N LEU A 163 -10.66 6.84 -16.74
CA LEU A 163 -10.20 7.88 -17.65
C LEU A 163 -8.67 8.02 -17.71
N GLY A 164 -7.90 7.23 -16.94
CA GLY A 164 -6.43 7.21 -17.00
C GLY A 164 -5.76 8.51 -16.55
N GLN A 165 -6.46 9.36 -15.79
CA GLN A 165 -5.92 10.63 -15.28
C GLN A 165 -5.24 10.40 -13.92
N TYR A 166 -3.91 10.37 -13.93
CA TYR A 166 -3.04 10.23 -12.75
C TYR A 166 -2.77 11.58 -12.04
N ASP A 167 -3.33 12.69 -12.55
CA ASP A 167 -3.15 14.08 -12.06
C ASP A 167 -3.84 14.36 -10.71
N TYR A 168 -4.05 13.34 -9.89
CA TYR A 168 -4.89 13.41 -8.71
C TYR A 168 -4.22 12.81 -7.47
N MET A 169 -2.90 12.98 -7.37
CA MET A 169 -2.11 12.64 -6.20
C MET A 169 -1.59 13.90 -5.52
N HIS A 170 -1.42 13.86 -4.21
CA HIS A 170 -0.75 14.94 -3.49
C HIS A 170 0.66 15.14 -4.02
N THR A 171 1.04 16.39 -4.30
CA THR A 171 2.33 16.74 -4.88
C THR A 171 3.47 16.25 -3.98
N GLY A 172 4.47 15.58 -4.58
CA GLY A 172 5.67 15.12 -3.89
C GLY A 172 5.54 13.79 -3.15
N VAL A 173 4.35 13.18 -3.09
CA VAL A 173 4.14 11.91 -2.37
C VAL A 173 5.04 10.77 -2.88
N CYS A 174 5.30 10.70 -4.19
CA CYS A 174 6.17 9.67 -4.77
C CYS A 174 7.62 9.82 -4.28
N ALA A 175 8.16 11.04 -4.34
CA ALA A 175 9.50 11.34 -3.84
C ALA A 175 9.61 11.14 -2.32
N PHE A 176 8.60 11.57 -1.56
CA PHE A 176 8.57 11.45 -0.11
C PHE A 176 8.60 9.99 0.36
N LEU A 177 7.71 9.14 -0.17
CA LEU A 177 7.71 7.72 0.18
C LEU A 177 8.95 6.98 -0.33
N THR A 178 9.50 7.40 -1.48
CA THR A 178 10.76 6.83 -1.99
C THR A 178 11.96 7.13 -1.08
N LYS A 179 12.05 8.34 -0.51
CA LYS A 179 13.08 8.69 0.48
C LYS A 179 12.95 7.84 1.75
N LEU A 180 11.72 7.58 2.20
CA LEU A 180 11.49 6.70 3.33
C LEU A 180 11.81 5.23 3.01
N HIS A 181 11.54 4.79 1.79
CA HIS A 181 11.96 3.45 1.34
C HIS A 181 13.49 3.33 1.23
N SER A 182 14.20 4.39 0.83
CA SER A 182 15.66 4.35 0.65
C SER A 182 16.44 4.18 1.96
N ILE A 183 15.85 4.56 3.11
CA ILE A 183 16.44 4.27 4.43
C ILE A 183 16.21 2.82 4.88
N GLY A 184 15.46 2.03 4.11
CA GLY A 184 15.17 0.62 4.36
C GLY A 184 13.76 0.34 4.91
N ALA A 185 12.89 1.34 4.99
CA ALA A 185 11.52 1.12 5.44
C ALA A 185 10.72 0.34 4.40
N ARG A 186 9.95 -0.66 4.85
CA ARG A 186 8.89 -1.26 4.03
C ARG A 186 7.72 -0.28 3.92
N ILE A 187 7.17 -0.10 2.73
CA ILE A 187 5.96 0.72 2.56
C ILE A 187 4.75 -0.23 2.52
N LEU A 188 3.80 -0.02 3.43
CA LEU A 188 2.54 -0.74 3.50
C LEU A 188 1.42 0.19 3.06
N TYR A 189 0.81 -0.12 1.91
CA TYR A 189 -0.34 0.63 1.43
C TYR A 189 -1.63 0.06 2.02
N LEU A 190 -2.45 0.92 2.63
CA LEU A 190 -3.75 0.55 3.17
C LEU A 190 -4.89 1.26 2.43
N THR A 191 -6.04 0.61 2.34
CA THR A 191 -7.28 1.24 1.88
C THR A 191 -8.49 0.57 2.51
N ALA A 192 -9.52 1.36 2.81
CA ALA A 192 -10.82 0.85 3.25
C ALA A 192 -11.67 0.28 2.10
N ARG A 193 -11.20 0.37 0.84
CA ARG A 193 -11.91 -0.13 -0.33
C ARG A 193 -12.14 -1.64 -0.24
N PRO A 194 -13.26 -2.15 -0.78
CA PRO A 194 -13.54 -3.58 -0.77
C PRO A 194 -12.60 -4.36 -1.73
N LEU A 195 -12.38 -5.64 -1.40
CA LEU A 195 -11.48 -6.58 -2.11
C LEU A 195 -11.63 -6.59 -3.63
N ASN A 196 -12.83 -6.34 -4.16
CA ASN A 196 -13.08 -6.27 -5.60
C ASN A 196 -12.30 -5.15 -6.32
N TRP A 197 -11.73 -4.19 -5.58
CA TRP A 197 -10.94 -3.08 -6.10
C TRP A 197 -9.43 -3.27 -5.87
N ALA A 198 -9.00 -4.40 -5.29
CA ALA A 198 -7.59 -4.67 -5.01
C ALA A 198 -6.74 -4.63 -6.29
N GLY A 199 -7.20 -5.29 -7.37
CA GLY A 199 -6.50 -5.27 -8.65
C GLY A 199 -6.31 -3.86 -9.22
N GLY A 200 -7.37 -3.04 -9.20
CA GLY A 200 -7.30 -1.64 -9.68
C GLY A 200 -6.41 -0.76 -8.81
N SER A 201 -6.44 -0.96 -7.49
CA SER A 201 -5.60 -0.20 -6.55
C SER A 201 -4.12 -0.53 -6.72
N ARG A 202 -3.79 -1.82 -6.96
CA ARG A 202 -2.43 -2.27 -7.25
C ARG A 202 -1.88 -1.69 -8.55
N VAL A 203 -2.67 -1.71 -9.62
CA VAL A 203 -2.30 -1.06 -10.89
C VAL A 203 -2.09 0.44 -10.69
N HIS A 204 -3.00 1.10 -9.97
CA HIS A 204 -2.87 2.53 -9.69
C HIS A 204 -1.57 2.88 -8.97
N LEU A 205 -1.22 2.14 -7.91
CA LEU A 205 0.05 2.33 -7.18
C LEU A 205 1.27 2.05 -8.06
N LYS A 206 1.22 0.99 -8.89
CA LYS A 206 2.32 0.61 -9.77
C LYS A 206 2.60 1.65 -10.86
N GLU A 207 1.55 2.26 -11.41
CA GLU A 207 1.63 3.24 -12.49
C GLU A 207 1.74 4.69 -11.98
N ALA A 208 1.57 4.93 -10.68
CA ALA A 208 1.69 6.27 -10.08
C ALA A 208 3.11 6.83 -10.24
N ARG A 209 3.22 8.00 -10.89
CA ARG A 209 4.49 8.69 -11.13
C ARG A 209 4.34 10.20 -10.90
N GLN A 210 5.38 10.85 -10.36
CA GLN A 210 5.58 12.29 -10.31
C GLN A 210 7.03 12.59 -10.68
N ASP A 211 7.28 13.43 -11.68
CA ASP A 211 8.64 13.78 -12.15
C ASP A 211 9.53 12.54 -12.41
N GLU A 212 8.98 11.53 -13.10
CA GLU A 212 9.60 10.21 -13.36
C GLU A 212 9.84 9.33 -12.11
N ILE A 213 9.56 9.82 -10.90
CA ILE A 213 9.66 9.06 -9.66
C ILE A 213 8.36 8.31 -9.41
N GLY A 214 8.45 6.98 -9.25
CA GLY A 214 7.32 6.15 -8.86
C GLY A 214 7.18 5.93 -7.37
N LEU A 215 6.01 5.44 -6.98
CA LEU A 215 5.83 4.91 -5.64
C LEU A 215 6.73 3.68 -5.43
N PRO A 216 7.35 3.53 -4.25
CA PRO A 216 8.16 2.36 -3.92
C PRO A 216 7.30 1.08 -3.90
N PRO A 217 7.91 -0.10 -4.12
CA PRO A 217 7.19 -1.36 -4.05
C PRO A 217 6.66 -1.61 -2.64
N GLY A 218 5.44 -2.13 -2.54
CA GLY A 218 4.81 -2.44 -1.27
C GLY A 218 3.45 -3.13 -1.42
N PRO A 219 3.06 -3.98 -0.47
CA PRO A 219 1.75 -4.61 -0.48
C PRO A 219 0.63 -3.58 -0.34
N VAL A 220 -0.45 -3.76 -1.10
CA VAL A 220 -1.71 -3.05 -0.88
C VAL A 220 -2.73 -3.95 -0.20
N ILE A 221 -3.10 -3.60 1.02
CA ILE A 221 -4.11 -4.33 1.79
C ILE A 221 -5.42 -3.55 1.78
N THR A 222 -6.45 -4.19 1.25
CA THR A 222 -7.80 -3.65 1.14
C THR A 222 -8.74 -4.34 2.14
N ASN A 223 -9.96 -3.83 2.28
CA ASN A 223 -11.00 -4.48 3.06
C ASN A 223 -11.39 -5.87 2.54
N SER A 224 -10.95 -6.92 3.26
CA SER A 224 -11.33 -8.31 3.02
C SER A 224 -12.73 -8.65 3.54
N MET A 225 -13.31 -7.85 4.44
CA MET A 225 -14.60 -8.16 5.11
C MET A 225 -15.84 -8.05 4.21
N GLY A 226 -15.67 -7.79 2.91
CA GLY A 226 -16.71 -8.05 1.90
C GLY A 226 -17.11 -9.54 1.80
N LEU A 227 -16.42 -10.43 2.53
CA LEU A 227 -16.64 -11.87 2.60
C LEU A 227 -17.79 -12.31 3.54
N THR A 228 -18.33 -11.44 4.41
CA THR A 228 -19.23 -11.85 5.53
C THR A 228 -20.70 -11.38 5.43
N GLY A 229 -21.18 -10.99 4.24
CA GLY A 229 -22.58 -10.62 4.02
C GLY A 229 -22.91 -9.14 4.35
N ALA A 230 -24.05 -8.66 3.84
CA ALA A 230 -24.36 -7.22 3.73
C ALA A 230 -24.40 -6.44 5.06
N LEU A 231 -24.78 -7.09 6.17
CA LEU A 231 -24.91 -6.43 7.47
C LEU A 231 -23.55 -6.02 8.08
N PHE A 232 -22.51 -6.85 7.87
CA PHE A 232 -21.16 -6.58 8.37
C PHE A 232 -20.42 -5.56 7.50
N THR A 233 -20.69 -5.57 6.19
CA THR A 233 -20.19 -4.55 5.27
C THR A 233 -20.58 -3.15 5.75
N GLU A 234 -21.82 -2.97 6.22
CA GLU A 234 -22.29 -1.68 6.77
C GLU A 234 -21.54 -1.28 8.05
N VAL A 235 -21.24 -2.22 8.95
CA VAL A 235 -20.48 -1.97 10.18
C VAL A 235 -19.03 -1.54 9.89
N VAL A 236 -18.39 -2.13 8.87
CA VAL A 236 -17.03 -1.76 8.47
C VAL A 236 -17.01 -0.42 7.74
N HIS A 237 -18.01 -0.13 6.90
CA HIS A 237 -18.18 1.22 6.34
C HIS A 237 -18.38 2.27 7.45
N LYS A 238 -19.02 1.89 8.56
CA LYS A 238 -19.19 2.75 9.74
C LYS A 238 -17.94 2.84 10.62
N ASN A 239 -17.05 1.84 10.59
CA ASN A 239 -15.86 1.77 11.46
C ASN A 239 -14.59 1.32 10.68
N PRO A 240 -14.11 2.11 9.71
CA PRO A 240 -12.93 1.73 8.91
C PRO A 240 -11.65 1.57 9.73
N HIS A 241 -11.52 2.28 10.86
CA HIS A 241 -10.37 2.20 11.76
C HIS A 241 -10.20 0.83 12.41
N VAL A 242 -11.30 0.17 12.82
CA VAL A 242 -11.26 -1.17 13.42
C VAL A 242 -10.66 -2.18 12.44
N PHE A 243 -11.04 -2.05 11.17
CA PHE A 243 -10.50 -2.89 10.11
C PHE A 243 -9.01 -2.63 9.87
N LYS A 244 -8.61 -1.36 9.72
CA LYS A 244 -7.20 -0.98 9.53
C LYS A 244 -6.34 -1.47 10.70
N ALA A 245 -6.78 -1.28 11.95
CA ALA A 245 -6.10 -1.77 13.13
C ALA A 245 -5.96 -3.31 13.10
N GLY A 246 -7.01 -4.04 12.74
CA GLY A 246 -7.00 -5.50 12.62
C GLY A 246 -5.95 -6.02 11.62
N ILE A 247 -5.82 -5.40 10.44
CA ILE A 247 -4.75 -5.74 9.48
C ILE A 247 -3.38 -5.53 10.11
N LEU A 248 -3.15 -4.34 10.67
CA LEU A 248 -1.85 -3.96 11.21
C LEU A 248 -1.42 -4.90 12.35
N LEU A 249 -2.35 -5.22 13.25
CA LEU A 249 -2.13 -6.19 14.31
C LEU A 249 -1.88 -7.60 13.77
N GLY A 250 -2.57 -8.01 12.71
CA GLY A 250 -2.34 -9.30 12.04
C GLY A 250 -0.94 -9.41 11.41
N ILE A 251 -0.45 -8.33 10.79
CA ILE A 251 0.93 -8.27 10.27
C ILE A 251 1.94 -8.36 11.42
N LYS A 252 1.72 -7.59 12.50
CA LYS A 252 2.57 -7.62 13.69
C LYS A 252 2.63 -9.03 14.31
N ASP A 253 1.48 -9.70 14.45
CA ASP A 253 1.40 -11.07 14.93
C ASP A 253 2.19 -12.04 14.03
N ALA A 254 2.03 -11.94 12.70
CA ALA A 254 2.76 -12.77 11.77
C ALA A 254 4.29 -12.59 11.89
N MET A 255 4.76 -11.36 12.11
CA MET A 255 6.18 -11.08 12.34
C MET A 255 6.68 -11.64 13.68
N VAL A 256 5.88 -11.55 14.74
CA VAL A 256 6.20 -12.16 16.05
C VAL A 256 6.28 -13.68 15.92
N ARG A 257 5.32 -14.31 15.23
CA ARG A 257 5.33 -15.77 14.96
C ARG A 257 6.51 -16.19 14.07
N ALA A 258 7.01 -15.32 13.20
CA ALA A 258 8.23 -15.55 12.43
C ALA A 258 9.52 -15.40 13.25
N GLY A 259 9.41 -15.02 14.52
CA GLY A 259 10.51 -14.96 15.45
C GLY A 259 11.08 -13.57 15.69
N ARG A 260 10.38 -12.48 15.33
CA ARG A 260 10.83 -11.11 15.63
C ARG A 260 11.29 -10.99 17.10
N ARG A 261 12.54 -10.60 17.30
CA ARG A 261 13.16 -10.41 18.64
C ARG A 261 13.37 -8.94 18.98
N SER A 262 13.28 -8.07 17.99
CA SER A 262 13.46 -6.63 18.15
C SER A 262 12.34 -6.00 18.99
N ASP A 263 12.73 -5.23 20.01
CA ASP A 263 11.84 -4.37 20.79
C ASP A 263 11.38 -3.12 20.00
N HIS A 264 11.96 -2.89 18.82
CA HIS A 264 11.54 -1.81 17.94
C HIS A 264 10.13 -2.07 17.40
N PRO A 265 9.30 -1.02 17.25
CA PRO A 265 7.96 -1.17 16.69
C PRO A 265 8.04 -1.65 15.23
N VAL A 266 7.07 -2.48 14.83
CA VAL A 266 6.91 -2.90 13.42
C VAL A 266 6.59 -1.68 12.55
N PHE A 267 5.65 -0.84 13.00
CA PHE A 267 5.25 0.37 12.31
C PHE A 267 5.86 1.59 13.00
N VAL A 268 6.67 2.36 12.29
CA VAL A 268 7.38 3.52 12.86
C VAL A 268 6.72 4.86 12.56
N ALA A 269 5.88 4.90 11.53
CA ALA A 269 5.10 6.07 11.14
C ALA A 269 3.86 5.64 10.35
N GLY A 270 2.86 6.52 10.33
CA GLY A 270 1.64 6.34 9.53
C GLY A 270 1.20 7.65 8.89
N PHE A 271 0.68 7.56 7.68
CA PHE A 271 0.12 8.69 6.92
C PHE A 271 -1.32 8.34 6.57
N GLY A 272 -2.26 9.19 6.97
CA GLY A 272 -3.69 9.05 6.72
C GLY A 272 -4.34 10.41 6.46
N ASN A 273 -5.65 10.42 6.23
CA ASN A 273 -6.41 11.66 5.97
C ASN A 273 -7.55 11.89 6.97
N ARG A 274 -7.81 10.92 7.84
CA ARG A 274 -8.87 10.99 8.84
C ARG A 274 -8.32 10.75 10.24
N PRO A 275 -8.86 11.41 11.28
CA PRO A 275 -8.49 11.10 12.67
C PRO A 275 -8.65 9.62 13.05
N THR A 276 -9.58 8.93 12.39
CA THR A 276 -9.77 7.48 12.54
C THR A 276 -8.56 6.66 12.08
N ASP A 277 -7.76 7.16 11.14
CA ASP A 277 -6.53 6.51 10.71
C ASP A 277 -5.47 6.58 11.80
N THR A 278 -5.33 7.76 12.41
CA THR A 278 -4.46 7.94 13.59
C THR A 278 -4.83 6.97 14.71
N VAL A 279 -6.12 6.79 15.01
CA VAL A 279 -6.58 5.80 15.99
C VAL A 279 -6.14 4.39 15.62
N ALA A 280 -6.33 3.98 14.35
CA ALA A 280 -5.93 2.65 13.89
C ALA A 280 -4.40 2.44 13.97
N TYR A 281 -3.61 3.47 13.65
CA TYR A 281 -2.15 3.41 13.72
C TYR A 281 -1.66 3.35 15.17
N THR A 282 -2.28 4.11 16.07
CA THR A 282 -1.95 4.08 17.50
C THR A 282 -2.29 2.74 18.13
N ASP A 283 -3.41 2.13 17.76
CA ASP A 283 -3.79 0.79 18.22
C ASP A 283 -2.76 -0.27 17.78
N ALA A 284 -2.11 -0.05 16.62
CA ALA A 284 -1.00 -0.89 16.14
C ALA A 284 0.37 -0.54 16.76
N GLY A 285 0.44 0.50 17.59
CA GLY A 285 1.66 0.92 18.30
C GLY A 285 2.43 2.07 17.66
N VAL A 286 1.88 2.76 16.65
CA VAL A 286 2.50 3.95 16.07
C VAL A 286 2.29 5.16 16.99
N PRO A 287 3.35 5.87 17.42
CA PRO A 287 3.21 7.08 18.23
C PRO A 287 2.45 8.20 17.49
N LEU A 288 1.65 8.97 18.21
CA LEU A 288 0.86 10.10 17.67
C LEU A 288 1.73 11.16 16.97
N ASN A 289 2.93 11.41 17.50
CA ASN A 289 3.87 12.38 16.92
C ASN A 289 4.59 11.87 15.65
N THR A 290 4.26 10.67 15.19
CA THR A 290 4.69 10.04 13.92
C THR A 290 3.50 9.53 13.10
N SER A 291 2.27 9.86 13.51
CA SER A 291 1.04 9.60 12.76
C SER A 291 0.57 10.91 12.14
N PHE A 292 0.82 11.08 10.85
CA PHE A 292 0.50 12.29 10.10
C PHE A 292 -0.89 12.21 9.48
N LEU A 293 -1.59 13.34 9.52
CA LEU A 293 -2.81 13.60 8.77
C LEU A 293 -2.52 14.60 7.66
N ILE A 294 -3.03 14.30 6.47
CA ILE A 294 -3.03 15.23 5.33
C ILE A 294 -4.44 15.72 5.02
N ASP A 295 -4.58 17.01 4.74
CA ASP A 295 -5.83 17.63 4.32
C ASP A 295 -5.94 17.72 2.77
N PRO A 296 -7.14 18.00 2.21
CA PRO A 296 -7.32 18.15 0.76
C PRO A 296 -6.47 19.27 0.13
N GLU A 297 -6.08 20.27 0.91
CA GLU A 297 -5.14 21.32 0.52
C GLU A 297 -3.67 20.85 0.54
N SER A 298 -3.44 19.56 0.77
CA SER A 298 -2.16 18.86 0.88
C SER A 298 -1.33 19.18 2.11
N LYS A 299 -1.86 19.90 3.10
CA LYS A 299 -1.10 20.24 4.31
C LYS A 299 -0.99 19.02 5.21
N LEU A 300 0.21 18.81 5.74
CA LEU A 300 0.54 17.63 6.52
C LEU A 300 0.81 18.02 7.97
N GLN A 301 0.29 17.26 8.94
CA GLN A 301 0.50 17.53 10.36
C GLN A 301 0.50 16.25 11.19
N ALA A 302 1.42 16.16 12.16
CA ALA A 302 1.42 15.15 13.22
C ALA A 302 1.20 15.82 14.58
N GLU A 303 0.92 15.03 15.62
CA GLU A 303 0.75 15.60 16.96
C GLU A 303 2.03 16.26 17.46
N GLY A 304 1.91 17.53 17.87
CA GLY A 304 3.01 18.36 18.35
C GLY A 304 3.89 18.95 17.26
N SER A 305 3.64 18.65 15.98
CA SER A 305 4.34 19.26 14.86
C SER A 305 3.69 20.59 14.45
N GLU A 306 4.43 21.41 13.71
CA GLU A 306 3.81 22.46 12.90
C GLU A 306 3.03 21.85 11.72
N THR A 307 2.29 22.68 11.01
CA THR A 307 1.62 22.28 9.76
C THR A 307 2.58 22.48 8.60
N TYR A 308 2.92 21.40 7.91
CA TYR A 308 3.78 21.40 6.74
C TYR A 308 2.97 21.68 5.47
N ALA A 309 3.59 22.34 4.50
CA ALA A 309 2.87 22.77 3.30
C ALA A 309 2.38 21.59 2.43
N SER A 310 3.21 20.56 2.29
CA SER A 310 2.87 19.27 1.65
C SER A 310 3.96 18.23 1.85
N TYR A 311 3.87 17.08 1.15
CA TYR A 311 4.97 16.11 1.08
C TYR A 311 6.27 16.68 0.50
N THR A 312 6.23 17.83 -0.20
CA THR A 312 7.46 18.50 -0.67
C THR A 312 8.18 19.29 0.42
N ASP A 313 7.54 19.54 1.56
CA ASP A 313 8.12 20.31 2.65
C ASP A 313 9.19 19.49 3.41
N PRO A 314 10.48 19.91 3.42
CA PRO A 314 11.55 19.15 4.10
C PRO A 314 11.31 19.02 5.60
N LYS A 315 10.61 19.99 6.20
CA LYS A 315 10.38 20.02 7.64
C LYS A 315 9.55 18.83 8.11
N ALA A 316 8.71 18.24 7.24
CA ALA A 316 7.99 17.00 7.53
C ALA A 316 8.92 15.80 7.78
N LEU A 317 9.94 15.62 6.93
CA LEU A 317 10.95 14.57 7.14
C LEU A 317 11.89 14.91 8.30
N LEU A 318 12.32 16.17 8.42
CA LEU A 318 13.15 16.62 9.55
C LEU A 318 12.43 16.47 10.90
N TRP A 319 11.11 16.50 10.92
CA TRP A 319 10.32 16.15 12.10
C TRP A 319 10.30 14.65 12.40
N LEU A 320 10.14 13.83 11.37
CA LEU A 320 9.96 12.38 11.49
C LEU A 320 11.27 11.63 11.78
N LEU A 321 12.32 11.90 10.99
CA LEU A 321 13.56 11.11 10.99
C LEU A 321 14.21 11.00 12.38
N PRO A 322 14.36 12.09 13.17
CA PRO A 322 14.92 11.98 14.53
C PRO A 322 14.08 11.13 15.48
N LYS A 323 12.75 11.05 15.26
CA LYS A 323 11.82 10.31 16.13
C LYS A 323 11.83 8.80 15.85
N ILE A 324 12.20 8.40 14.64
CA ILE A 324 12.29 6.99 14.25
C ILE A 324 13.72 6.44 14.31
N LYS A 325 14.74 7.29 14.30
CA LYS A 325 16.17 6.91 14.28
C LYS A 325 16.54 5.78 15.25
N TYR A 326 16.07 5.84 16.49
CA TYR A 326 16.38 4.84 17.52
C TYR A 326 15.23 3.83 17.76
N LYS A 327 14.29 3.75 16.82
CA LYS A 327 13.15 2.83 16.80
C LYS A 327 13.21 1.90 15.59
N VAL A 328 14.39 1.74 15.00
CA VAL A 328 14.67 0.85 13.88
C VAL A 328 15.96 0.09 14.16
N PRO A 329 16.21 -1.05 13.50
CA PRO A 329 17.47 -1.77 13.64
C PRO A 329 18.70 -0.87 13.35
N VAL A 330 19.80 -1.12 14.06
CA VAL A 330 20.97 -0.23 14.13
C VAL A 330 21.61 0.03 12.76
N GLU A 331 21.51 -0.93 11.85
CA GLU A 331 22.01 -0.85 10.48
C GLU A 331 21.34 0.26 9.64
N HIS A 332 20.13 0.70 10.01
CA HIS A 332 19.39 1.78 9.34
C HIS A 332 19.66 3.16 9.94
N VAL A 333 20.34 3.25 11.08
CA VAL A 333 20.60 4.53 11.76
C VAL A 333 21.41 5.48 10.87
N ARG A 334 22.39 4.93 10.14
CA ARG A 334 23.25 5.72 9.25
C ARG A 334 22.49 6.28 8.05
N SER A 335 21.63 5.48 7.40
CA SER A 335 20.85 5.96 6.26
C SER A 335 19.86 7.05 6.67
N ILE A 336 19.32 6.97 7.89
CA ILE A 336 18.49 8.02 8.48
C ILE A 336 19.29 9.31 8.69
N ASP A 337 20.52 9.23 9.20
CA ASP A 337 21.40 10.39 9.37
C ASP A 337 21.74 11.05 8.02
N GLU A 338 22.06 10.24 7.01
CA GLU A 338 22.37 10.72 5.66
C GLU A 338 21.15 11.41 5.02
N LEU A 339 19.95 10.83 5.16
CA LEU A 339 18.72 11.48 4.67
C LEU A 339 18.40 12.75 5.47
N THR A 340 18.61 12.76 6.78
CA THR A 340 18.37 13.94 7.62
C THR A 340 19.25 15.11 7.19
N ALA A 341 20.55 14.85 6.94
CA ALA A 341 21.47 15.86 6.43
C ALA A 341 21.02 16.39 5.05
N SER A 342 20.64 15.49 4.14
CA SER A 342 20.16 15.89 2.80
C SER A 342 18.88 16.74 2.84
N GLU A 343 17.96 16.47 3.77
CA GLU A 343 16.75 17.28 3.91
C GLU A 343 17.01 18.62 4.59
N LEU A 344 18.05 18.72 5.44
CA LEU A 344 18.48 19.98 6.03
C LEU A 344 19.05 20.91 4.95
N ASP A 345 19.97 20.40 4.12
CA ASP A 345 20.55 21.16 3.00
C ASP A 345 19.44 21.68 2.06
N ARG A 346 18.42 20.84 1.81
CA ARG A 346 17.26 21.19 0.99
C ARG A 346 16.38 22.26 1.63
N GLU A 347 16.23 22.23 2.95
CA GLU A 347 15.49 23.25 3.69
C GLU A 347 16.20 24.61 3.62
N GLU A 348 17.51 24.64 3.85
CA GLU A 348 18.34 25.84 3.71
C GLU A 348 18.27 26.42 2.29
N GLU A 349 18.33 25.57 1.26
CA GLU A 349 18.19 25.99 -0.15
C GLU A 349 16.81 26.61 -0.42
N MET A 350 15.73 25.97 0.05
CA MET A 350 14.37 26.50 -0.11
C MET A 350 14.18 27.84 0.63
N GLU A 351 14.74 27.99 1.83
CA GLU A 351 14.68 29.24 2.59
C GLU A 351 15.44 30.36 1.89
N LEU A 352 16.63 30.07 1.35
CA LEU A 352 17.42 31.02 0.56
C LEU A 352 16.68 31.47 -0.71
N LEU A 353 16.07 30.53 -1.45
CA LEU A 353 15.27 30.84 -2.63
C LEU A 353 14.09 31.74 -2.29
N HIS A 354 13.38 31.44 -1.20
CA HIS A 354 12.27 32.29 -0.72
C HIS A 354 12.75 33.68 -0.29
N TYR A 355 13.93 33.80 0.32
CA TYR A 355 14.52 35.09 0.67
C TYR A 355 14.83 35.92 -0.59
N ILE A 356 15.54 35.32 -1.57
CA ILE A 356 15.87 35.97 -2.84
C ILE A 356 14.61 36.41 -3.60
N GLN A 357 13.57 35.56 -3.61
CA GLN A 357 12.31 35.88 -4.28
C GLN A 357 11.58 37.06 -3.62
N ARG A 358 11.58 37.13 -2.28
CA ARG A 358 11.01 38.26 -1.52
C ARG A 358 11.75 39.56 -1.79
N GLU A 359 13.08 39.55 -1.74
CA GLU A 359 13.92 40.71 -2.10
C GLU A 359 13.61 41.19 -3.52
N ARG A 360 13.56 40.27 -4.49
CA ARG A 360 13.22 40.61 -5.89
C ARG A 360 11.83 41.22 -6.01
N GLN A 361 10.83 40.70 -5.30
CA GLN A 361 9.48 41.25 -5.32
C GLN A 361 9.42 42.65 -4.69
N SER A 362 10.17 42.89 -3.62
CA SER A 362 10.28 44.22 -3.00
C SER A 362 10.87 45.24 -3.98
N LEU A 363 11.99 44.90 -4.63
CA LEU A 363 12.62 45.78 -5.62
C LEU A 363 11.71 46.08 -6.82
N VAL A 364 10.93 45.09 -7.28
CA VAL A 364 9.96 45.30 -8.37
C VAL A 364 8.82 46.23 -7.93
N GLN A 365 8.33 46.08 -6.69
CA GLN A 365 7.29 46.97 -6.14
C GLN A 365 7.81 48.40 -5.95
N GLU A 366 9.03 48.57 -5.47
CA GLU A 366 9.68 49.88 -5.32
C GLU A 366 9.86 50.58 -6.68
N ALA A 367 10.34 49.85 -7.70
CA ALA A 367 10.47 50.39 -9.05
C ALA A 367 9.11 50.79 -9.64
N ALA A 368 8.08 49.95 -9.50
CA ALA A 368 6.74 50.26 -9.98
C ALA A 368 6.13 51.48 -9.26
N ALA A 369 6.38 51.64 -7.95
CA ALA A 369 5.96 52.80 -7.18
C ALA A 369 6.68 54.07 -7.62
N ALA A 370 7.99 54.00 -7.92
CA ALA A 370 8.77 55.11 -8.44
C ALA A 370 8.27 55.56 -9.82
N ASP A 371 8.00 54.63 -10.73
CA ASP A 371 7.45 54.92 -12.07
C ASP A 371 6.05 55.56 -11.98
N GLN A 372 5.18 55.08 -11.08
CA GLN A 372 3.87 55.69 -10.85
C GLN A 372 3.99 57.11 -10.27
N ALA A 373 4.90 57.32 -9.31
CA ALA A 373 5.14 58.65 -8.76
C ALA A 373 5.63 59.60 -9.86
N GLN A 374 6.53 59.15 -10.74
CA GLN A 374 7.06 59.95 -11.85
C GLN A 374 5.99 60.26 -12.91
N ALA A 375 5.11 59.31 -13.24
CA ALA A 375 3.99 59.54 -14.14
C ALA A 375 2.94 60.50 -13.55
N SER A 376 2.70 60.46 -12.24
CA SER A 376 1.77 61.38 -11.56
C SER A 376 2.31 62.80 -11.40
N ALA A 377 3.64 62.98 -11.42
CA ALA A 377 4.31 64.28 -11.31
C ALA A 377 4.27 65.10 -12.62
N PHE A 378 3.92 64.49 -13.75
CA PHE A 378 3.77 65.16 -15.05
C PHE A 378 2.40 64.86 -15.67
N PRO A 379 1.32 65.55 -15.25
CA PRO A 379 0.04 65.43 -15.94
C PRO A 379 0.19 65.99 -17.35
N SER A 380 -0.19 65.22 -18.36
CA SER A 380 -0.30 65.69 -19.74
C SER A 380 -1.16 66.95 -19.80
N MET A 381 -0.58 68.06 -20.27
CA MET A 381 -1.29 69.34 -20.55
C MET A 381 -2.38 69.18 -21.61
#